data_AF-A0A8W8JPH1-F1
#
_entry.id   AF-A0A8W8JPH1-F1
#
_cell.length_a   1.000
_cell.length_b   1.000
_cell.length_c   1.000
_cell.angle_alpha   90.00
_cell.angle_beta   90.00
_cell.angle_gamma   90.00
#
_symmetry.space_group_name_H-M   'P 1'
#
loop_
_entity.id
_entity.type
_entity.pdbx_description
1 polymer ?
#
loop_
_entity_poly.entity_id
_entity_poly.type
_entity_poly.pdbx_seq_one_letter_code
_entity_poly.pdbx_strand_id
1 'polypeptide(L)'
;GYPSLYPDWYKPDQLYTFKPEPSIPEMQAHAGRYQLFNLKDDPTEHNDLSKSRPDIVTEMSERLRLLTQNAVPPNYPLVPDPKSNPSKFDDVWSPGWC
;
A
#
# COMPACT_ATOMS: atom_id res chain seq x y z
N GLY A 1 3.37 -4.06 32.76
CA GLY A 1 3.70 -5.45 32.41
C GLY A 1 5.20 -5.58 32.39
N TYR A 2 5.75 -6.66 32.95
CA TYR A 2 7.19 -6.94 32.86
C TYR A 2 7.53 -7.47 31.46
N PRO A 3 8.59 -6.97 30.80
CA PRO A 3 9.06 -7.54 29.55
C PRO A 3 9.74 -8.90 29.80
N SER A 4 9.46 -9.88 28.94
CA SER A 4 9.99 -11.24 28.95
C SER A 4 11.47 -11.29 28.51
N LEU A 5 12.10 -12.46 28.64
CA LEU A 5 13.51 -12.73 28.33
C LEU A 5 13.85 -12.80 26.82
N TYR A 6 12.84 -12.66 25.95
CA TYR A 6 13.02 -12.77 24.50
C TYR A 6 12.60 -11.46 23.83
N PRO A 7 13.42 -10.89 22.94
CA PRO A 7 12.95 -9.83 22.07
C PRO A 7 11.91 -10.43 21.12
N ASP A 8 10.63 -10.17 21.38
CA ASP A 8 9.47 -10.61 20.58
C ASP A 8 9.45 -10.07 19.14
N TRP A 9 10.55 -9.42 18.70
CA TRP A 9 10.73 -8.91 17.35
C TRP A 9 11.56 -9.86 16.51
N TYR A 10 10.89 -10.61 15.63
CA TYR A 10 11.55 -11.32 14.54
C TYR A 10 11.92 -10.32 13.45
N LYS A 11 13.19 -10.28 13.06
CA LYS A 11 13.61 -9.51 11.88
C LYS A 11 12.89 -10.09 10.65
N PRO A 12 12.30 -9.25 9.78
CA PRO A 12 11.80 -9.74 8.50
C PRO A 12 12.95 -10.36 7.70
N ASP A 13 12.62 -11.40 6.95
CA ASP A 13 13.52 -12.10 6.02
C ASP A 13 14.07 -11.16 4.93
N GLN A 14 13.29 -10.14 4.57
CA GLN A 14 13.69 -9.05 3.68
C GLN A 14 13.80 -7.73 4.46
N LEU A 15 15.01 -7.18 4.53
CA LEU A 15 15.21 -5.79 4.92
C LEU A 15 14.81 -4.90 3.74
N TYR A 16 13.59 -4.36 3.78
CA TYR A 16 13.12 -3.44 2.77
C TYR A 16 13.81 -2.08 2.94
N THR A 17 14.62 -1.69 1.98
CA THR A 17 15.13 -0.31 1.90
C THR A 17 14.01 0.58 1.40
N PHE A 18 13.52 1.49 2.25
CA PHE A 18 12.54 2.49 1.85
C PHE A 18 13.08 3.30 0.66
N LYS A 19 12.47 3.08 -0.50
CA LYS A 19 12.66 3.95 -1.65
C LYS A 19 11.78 5.19 -1.47
N PRO A 20 12.18 6.35 -2.03
CA PRO A 20 11.27 7.48 -2.11
C PRO A 20 9.97 7.05 -2.79
N GLU A 21 8.85 7.57 -2.28
CA GLU A 21 7.52 7.32 -2.85
C GLU A 21 7.52 7.67 -4.34
N PRO A 22 6.96 6.82 -5.21
CA PRO A 22 6.88 7.10 -6.63
C PRO A 22 6.02 8.34 -6.88
N SER A 23 6.44 9.16 -7.83
CA SER A 23 5.66 10.30 -8.30
C SER A 23 4.36 9.85 -8.98
N ILE A 24 3.35 10.73 -9.03
CA ILE A 24 2.08 10.45 -9.74
C ILE A 24 2.31 9.93 -11.18
N PRO A 25 3.21 10.51 -12.00
CA PRO A 25 3.50 9.99 -13.34
C PRO A 25 4.10 8.58 -13.34
N GLU A 26 4.97 8.24 -12.37
CA GLU A 26 5.56 6.91 -12.25
C GLU A 26 4.50 5.87 -11.86
N MET A 27 3.58 6.23 -10.96
CA MET A 27 2.42 5.39 -10.63
C MET A 27 1.53 5.18 -11.87
N GLN A 28 1.28 6.22 -12.65
CA GLN A 28 0.50 6.14 -13.88
C GLN A 28 1.19 5.31 -14.97
N ALA A 29 2.53 5.32 -15.06
CA ALA A 29 3.27 4.47 -15.98
C ALA A 29 3.09 2.97 -15.70
N HIS A 30 2.65 2.62 -14.49
CA HIS A 30 2.29 1.26 -14.11
C HIS A 30 0.79 0.96 -14.19
N ALA A 31 -0.03 1.96 -14.52
CA ALA A 31 -1.46 1.77 -14.71
C ALA A 31 -1.72 0.78 -15.85
N GLY A 32 -2.57 -0.21 -15.60
CA GLY A 32 -2.88 -1.27 -16.58
C GLY A 32 -1.91 -2.45 -16.60
N ARG A 33 -0.88 -2.48 -15.75
CA ARG A 33 -0.12 -3.72 -15.47
C ARG A 33 -0.88 -4.55 -14.45
N TYR A 34 -1.34 -5.73 -14.86
CA TYR A 34 -2.01 -6.68 -13.98
C TYR A 34 -1.06 -7.80 -13.54
N GLN A 35 -1.22 -8.23 -12.30
CA GLN A 35 -0.65 -9.46 -11.78
C GLN A 35 -1.81 -10.30 -11.24
N LEU A 36 -1.73 -11.62 -11.37
CA LEU A 36 -2.77 -12.53 -10.94
C LEU A 36 -2.14 -13.68 -10.15
N PHE A 37 -2.51 -13.83 -8.89
CA PHE A 37 -2.01 -14.88 -8.01
C PHE A 37 -3.14 -15.74 -7.48
N ASN A 38 -2.88 -17.02 -7.28
CA ASN A 38 -3.80 -17.94 -6.62
C ASN A 38 -3.32 -18.17 -5.18
N LEU A 39 -3.81 -17.36 -4.24
CA LEU A 39 -3.37 -17.39 -2.84
C LEU A 39 -3.61 -18.73 -2.13
N LYS A 40 -4.50 -19.58 -2.65
CA LYS A 40 -4.74 -20.92 -2.09
C LYS A 40 -3.56 -21.85 -2.34
N ASP A 41 -2.98 -21.78 -3.54
CA ASP A 41 -1.91 -22.68 -3.98
C ASP A 41 -0.52 -22.00 -3.97
N ASP A 42 -0.49 -20.66 -4.01
CA ASP A 42 0.70 -19.81 -3.88
C ASP A 42 0.43 -18.65 -2.91
N PRO A 43 0.48 -18.91 -1.59
CA PRO A 43 0.22 -17.90 -0.55
C PRO A 43 1.30 -16.81 -0.46
N THR A 44 2.41 -16.99 -1.18
CA THR A 44 3.59 -16.13 -1.16
C THR A 44 3.78 -15.32 -2.45
N GLU A 45 2.83 -15.42 -3.40
CA GLU A 45 2.77 -14.60 -4.61
C GLU A 45 4.02 -14.68 -5.49
N HIS A 46 4.64 -15.86 -5.60
CA HIS A 46 5.83 -16.07 -6.43
C HIS A 46 5.52 -16.34 -7.90
N ASN A 47 4.30 -16.79 -8.23
CA ASN A 47 3.92 -17.24 -9.56
C ASN A 47 2.79 -16.39 -10.17
N ASP A 48 3.15 -15.42 -10.99
CA ASP A 48 2.19 -14.57 -11.71
C ASP A 48 1.52 -15.32 -12.87
N LEU A 49 0.20 -15.50 -12.76
CA LEU A 49 -0.64 -16.17 -13.73
C LEU A 49 -1.23 -15.22 -14.80
N SER A 50 -1.01 -13.91 -14.69
CA SER A 50 -1.66 -12.88 -15.52
C SER A 50 -1.58 -13.16 -17.03
N LYS A 51 -0.41 -13.61 -17.50
CA LYS A 51 -0.17 -13.97 -18.91
C LYS A 51 -0.79 -15.30 -19.33
N SER A 52 -0.90 -16.24 -18.38
CA SER A 52 -1.40 -17.59 -18.62
C SER A 52 -2.92 -17.71 -18.51
N ARG A 53 -3.57 -16.77 -17.82
CA ARG A 53 -5.02 -16.74 -17.54
C ARG A 53 -5.65 -15.37 -17.86
N PRO A 54 -5.59 -14.91 -19.12
CA PRO A 54 -6.11 -13.59 -19.52
C PRO A 54 -7.64 -13.47 -19.36
N ASP A 55 -8.35 -14.59 -19.41
CA ASP A 55 -9.78 -14.69 -19.12
C ASP A 55 -10.10 -14.24 -17.69
N ILE A 56 -9.37 -14.75 -16.70
CA ILE A 56 -9.55 -14.40 -15.29
C ILE A 56 -9.11 -12.96 -15.04
N VAL A 57 -8.02 -12.51 -15.68
CA VAL A 57 -7.60 -11.10 -15.59
C VAL A 57 -8.71 -10.18 -16.07
N THR A 58 -9.39 -10.52 -17.16
CA THR A 58 -10.51 -9.73 -17.71
C THR A 58 -11.68 -9.71 -16.73
N GLU A 59 -12.10 -10.88 -16.22
CA GLU A 59 -13.18 -10.98 -15.23
C GLU A 59 -12.89 -10.13 -13.98
N MET A 60 -11.69 -10.24 -13.42
CA MET A 60 -11.30 -9.47 -12.24
C MET A 60 -11.18 -7.97 -12.53
N SER A 61 -10.70 -7.60 -13.72
CA SER A 61 -10.63 -6.19 -14.14
C SER A 61 -12.01 -5.56 -14.28
N GLU A 62 -12.98 -6.31 -14.81
CA GLU A 62 -14.38 -5.87 -14.88
C GLU A 62 -15.00 -5.71 -13.49
N ARG A 63 -14.76 -6.66 -12.60
CA ARG A 63 -15.19 -6.55 -11.18
C ARG A 63 -14.57 -5.34 -10.50
N LEU A 64 -13.27 -5.11 -10.68
CA LEU A 64 -12.57 -3.94 -10.17
C LEU A 64 -13.21 -2.64 -10.70
N ARG A 65 -13.48 -2.57 -12.01
CA ARG A 65 -14.14 -1.43 -12.64
C ARG A 65 -15.49 -1.13 -11.98
N LEU A 66 -16.34 -2.14 -11.77
CA LEU A 66 -17.64 -1.99 -11.11
C LEU A 66 -17.52 -1.50 -9.67
N LEU A 67 -16.55 -2.01 -8.90
CA LEU A 67 -16.30 -1.54 -7.53
C LEU A 67 -15.83 -0.08 -7.52
N THR A 68 -14.94 0.29 -8.44
CA THR A 68 -14.40 1.65 -8.53
C THR A 68 -15.43 2.70 -8.96
N GLN A 69 -16.52 2.31 -9.64
CA GLN A 69 -17.58 3.25 -10.04
C GLN A 69 -18.25 3.94 -8.85
N ASN A 70 -18.30 3.27 -7.69
CA ASN A 70 -18.92 3.79 -6.47
C ASN A 70 -17.86 4.21 -5.43
N ALA A 71 -16.58 4.26 -5.80
CA ALA A 71 -15.53 4.64 -4.87
C ALA A 71 -15.59 6.13 -4.54
N VAL A 72 -15.42 6.44 -3.26
CA VAL A 72 -15.24 7.82 -2.80
C VAL A 72 -13.85 8.30 -3.24
N PRO A 73 -13.72 9.53 -3.76
CA PRO A 73 -12.42 10.09 -4.10
C PRO A 73 -11.45 10.03 -2.89
N PRO A 74 -10.15 9.74 -3.11
CA PRO A 74 -9.17 9.76 -2.05
C PRO A 74 -9.11 11.13 -1.37
N ASN A 75 -9.21 11.15 -0.04
CA ASN A 75 -8.94 12.35 0.75
C ASN A 75 -7.43 12.46 0.99
N TYR A 76 -6.71 12.97 0.00
CA TYR A 76 -5.27 13.14 0.04
C TYR A 76 -4.88 14.60 -0.25
N PRO A 77 -4.84 15.47 0.78
CA PRO A 77 -4.42 16.84 0.59
C PRO A 77 -2.96 16.90 0.13
N LEU A 78 -2.72 17.55 -1.01
CA LEU A 78 -1.37 17.69 -1.59
C LEU A 78 -0.43 18.54 -0.72
N VAL A 79 -1.02 19.42 0.10
CA VAL A 79 -0.29 20.29 1.01
C VAL A 79 -0.58 19.79 2.44
N PRO A 80 0.46 19.37 3.19
CA PRO A 80 0.30 19.04 4.60
C PRO A 80 -0.25 20.24 5.38
N ASP A 81 -1.12 20.01 6.37
CA ASP A 81 -1.62 21.11 7.21
C ASP A 81 -0.42 21.77 7.92
N PRO A 82 -0.12 23.06 7.72
CA PRO A 82 0.97 23.74 8.39
C PRO A 82 0.86 23.72 9.93
N LYS A 83 -0.33 23.49 10.49
CA LYS A 83 -0.57 23.32 11.92
C LYS A 83 -0.09 21.97 12.44
N SER A 84 0.17 20.99 11.58
CA SER A 84 0.70 19.69 11.98
C SER A 84 2.21 19.69 12.29
N ASN A 85 2.91 20.82 12.10
CA ASN A 85 4.36 20.89 12.30
C ASN A 85 4.75 20.68 13.79
N PRO A 86 5.52 19.63 14.14
CA PRO A 86 5.92 19.33 15.52
C PRO A 86 6.71 20.44 16.21
N SER A 87 7.41 21.30 15.46
CA SER A 87 8.15 22.42 16.06
C SER A 87 7.24 23.46 16.74
N LYS A 88 5.93 23.36 16.52
CA LYS A 88 4.91 24.17 17.20
C LYS A 88 4.42 23.53 18.51
N PHE A 89 4.89 22.33 18.85
CA PHE A 89 4.47 21.51 19.99
C PHE A 89 5.67 20.79 20.62
N ASP A 90 6.71 21.51 21.02
CA ASP A 90 7.88 20.96 21.71
C ASP A 90 8.53 19.75 20.99
N ASP A 91 8.53 19.78 19.65
CA ASP A 91 9.04 18.73 18.75
C ASP A 91 8.37 17.36 18.93
N VAL A 92 7.13 17.33 19.45
CA VAL A 92 6.31 16.12 19.53
C VAL A 92 5.09 16.17 18.60
N TRP A 93 4.71 15.02 18.05
CA TRP A 93 3.44 14.88 17.33
C TRP A 93 2.29 14.91 18.34
N SER A 94 1.48 15.96 18.31
CA SER A 94 0.31 16.14 19.19
C SER A 94 -0.99 16.07 18.40
N PRO A 95 -2.14 15.74 19.02
CA PRO A 95 -3.45 15.85 18.36
C PRO A 95 -3.84 17.33 18.10
N GLY A 96 -4.89 17.56 17.30
CA GLY A 96 -5.48 18.90 17.09
C GLY A 96 -5.14 19.60 15.74
N TRP A 97 -4.52 18.88 14.81
CA TRP A 97 -4.19 19.35 13.45
C TRP A 97 -5.09 18.76 12.36
N CYS A 98 -6.10 17.97 12.73
CA CYS A 98 -7.08 17.37 11.83
C CYS A 98 -8.42 18.12 11.86
#